data_AF-A0A354UCD4-F1
#
_entry.id   AF-A0A354UCD4-F1
#
_cell.length_a   1.000
_cell.length_b   1.000
_cell.length_c   1.000
_cell.angle_alpha   90.00
_cell.angle_beta   90.00
_cell.angle_gamma   90.00
#
_symmetry.space_group_name_H-M   'P 1'
#
loop_
_entity.id
_entity.type
_entity.pdbx_description
1 polymer ?
#
loop_
_entity_poly.entity_id
_entity_poly.type
_entity_poly.pdbx_seq_one_letter_code
_entity_poly.pdbx_strand_id
1 'polypeptide(L)'
;RHISAEISDPFTKLVVNIITAGEQQTMNYYMNIAGFHPSETGRKLYSEIAMIEEQHVTEYGSLIDTTCSKLESWLMHEYTECYLYYSCYADETDKYIREIFYRHYLEECGHLQFVAGLLEKYEGKPWQALYPCGGDFPETLHFEGNIDYIREVLAKTVNYTKVREQYQSIETLSPKDDFFKYNKHVVKNGKTLPSHKVIENHIKEFGQDYRFETKKNPIETLQSRKKDNTEIGRTKKNSK
;
A
#
# COMPACT_ATOMS: atom_id res chain seq x y z
N ARG A 1 -5.76 13.31 8.53
CA ARG A 1 -7.15 13.41 9.02
C ARG A 1 -7.67 11.99 9.01
N HIS A 2 -8.20 11.48 10.13
CA HIS A 2 -8.79 10.14 10.16
C HIS A 2 -10.25 10.18 9.68
N ILE A 3 -10.77 9.02 9.30
CA ILE A 3 -12.18 8.85 9.00
C ILE A 3 -13.00 8.85 10.29
N SER A 4 -14.30 9.09 10.18
CA SER A 4 -15.25 8.76 11.25
C SER A 4 -16.00 7.47 10.91
N ALA A 5 -15.97 6.50 11.81
CA ALA A 5 -16.59 5.20 11.57
C ALA A 5 -18.11 5.25 11.44
N GLU A 6 -18.77 6.25 12.03
CA GLU A 6 -20.23 6.40 11.95
C GLU A 6 -20.67 7.10 10.66
N ILE A 7 -20.02 8.23 10.31
CA ILE A 7 -20.52 9.12 9.25
C ILE A 7 -19.76 9.04 7.93
N SER A 8 -18.59 8.40 7.89
CA SER A 8 -17.86 8.28 6.62
C SER A 8 -18.60 7.38 5.65
N ASP A 9 -18.39 7.63 4.37
CA ASP A 9 -18.90 6.78 3.30
C ASP A 9 -18.37 5.33 3.44
N PRO A 10 -19.20 4.29 3.20
CA PRO A 10 -18.79 2.89 3.32
C PRO A 10 -17.58 2.52 2.46
N PHE A 11 -17.49 3.04 1.23
CA PHE A 11 -16.33 2.80 0.36
C PHE A 11 -15.06 3.43 0.94
N THR A 12 -15.16 4.61 1.54
CA THR A 12 -14.02 5.24 2.25
C THR A 12 -13.52 4.38 3.42
N LYS A 13 -14.43 3.79 4.20
CA LYS A 13 -14.07 2.86 5.30
C LYS A 13 -13.35 1.62 4.77
N LEU A 14 -13.89 1.03 3.71
CA LEU A 14 -13.28 -0.11 3.02
C LEU A 14 -11.87 0.22 2.53
N VAL A 15 -11.70 1.32 1.80
CA VAL A 15 -10.37 1.73 1.27
C VAL A 15 -9.35 1.84 2.38
N VAL A 16 -9.69 2.48 3.51
CA VAL A 16 -8.78 2.63 4.66
C VAL A 16 -8.43 1.28 5.28
N ASN A 17 -9.41 0.41 5.52
CA ASN A 17 -9.16 -0.90 6.10
C ASN A 17 -8.32 -1.79 5.16
N ILE A 18 -8.66 -1.82 3.87
CA ILE A 18 -7.98 -2.64 2.85
C ILE A 18 -6.51 -2.25 2.72
N ILE A 19 -6.22 -0.95 2.52
CA ILE A 19 -4.83 -0.51 2.35
C ILE A 19 -4.02 -0.72 3.63
N THR A 20 -4.61 -0.46 4.80
CA THR A 20 -3.91 -0.66 6.07
C THR A 20 -3.60 -2.13 6.31
N ALA A 21 -4.55 -3.03 6.03
CA ALA A 21 -4.35 -4.47 6.18
C ALA A 21 -3.27 -4.99 5.22
N GLY A 22 -3.29 -4.57 3.95
CA GLY A 22 -2.28 -4.95 2.96
C GLY A 22 -0.87 -4.51 3.34
N GLU A 23 -0.73 -3.28 3.83
CA GLU A 23 0.55 -2.71 4.27
C GLU A 23 1.04 -3.39 5.55
N GLN A 24 0.14 -3.67 6.49
CA GLN A 24 0.48 -4.39 7.73
C GLN A 24 0.98 -5.81 7.43
N GLN A 25 0.34 -6.52 6.50
CA GLN A 25 0.76 -7.85 6.08
C GLN A 25 2.14 -7.82 5.41
N THR A 26 2.37 -6.82 4.55
CA THR A 26 3.63 -6.62 3.83
C THR A 26 4.77 -6.29 4.81
N MET A 27 4.53 -5.38 5.75
CA MET A 27 5.45 -5.03 6.82
C MET A 27 5.77 -6.24 7.72
N ASN A 28 4.77 -7.03 8.11
CA ASN A 28 4.96 -8.26 8.89
C ASN A 28 5.85 -9.26 8.18
N TYR A 29 5.69 -9.43 6.87
CA TYR A 29 6.56 -10.29 6.07
C TYR A 29 8.00 -9.79 6.07
N TYR A 30 8.24 -8.52 5.76
CA TYR A 30 9.60 -8.00 5.70
C TYR A 30 10.26 -7.85 7.07
N MET A 31 9.51 -7.70 8.16
CA MET A 31 10.09 -7.68 9.51
C MET A 31 10.44 -9.08 10.02
N ASN A 32 9.56 -10.06 9.82
CA ASN A 32 9.69 -11.36 10.47
C ASN A 32 10.32 -12.43 9.57
N ILE A 33 10.12 -12.36 8.25
CA ILE A 33 10.58 -13.38 7.31
C ILE A 33 11.86 -12.96 6.59
N ALA A 34 12.07 -11.66 6.34
CA ALA A 34 13.18 -11.18 5.53
C ALA A 34 14.57 -11.61 6.02
N GLY A 35 14.76 -11.67 7.34
CA GLY A 35 16.04 -12.07 7.95
C GLY A 35 16.47 -13.49 7.58
N PHE A 36 15.53 -14.35 7.15
CA PHE A 36 15.77 -15.72 6.73
C PHE A 36 16.09 -15.86 5.24
N HIS A 37 16.11 -14.77 4.47
CA HIS A 37 16.46 -14.84 3.05
C HIS A 37 17.88 -15.42 2.89
N PRO A 38 18.11 -16.39 1.98
CA PRO A 38 19.39 -17.11 1.90
C PRO A 38 20.56 -16.21 1.52
N SER A 39 20.35 -15.27 0.59
CA SER A 39 21.40 -14.34 0.16
C SER A 39 21.49 -13.09 1.04
N GLU A 40 22.71 -12.61 1.28
CA GLU A 40 22.96 -11.35 1.99
C GLU A 40 22.32 -10.15 1.26
N THR A 41 22.42 -10.12 -0.07
CA THR A 41 21.80 -9.07 -0.88
C THR A 41 20.29 -9.02 -0.71
N GLY A 42 19.63 -10.19 -0.68
CA GLY A 42 18.19 -10.25 -0.45
C GLY A 42 17.78 -9.82 0.95
N ARG A 43 18.54 -10.23 1.99
CA ARG A 43 18.31 -9.73 3.36
C ARG A 43 18.40 -8.21 3.42
N LYS A 44 19.44 -7.63 2.82
CA LYS A 44 19.63 -6.17 2.77
C LYS A 44 18.52 -5.45 1.99
N LEU A 45 18.11 -6.00 0.84
CA LEU A 45 17.00 -5.44 0.06
C LEU A 45 15.70 -5.45 0.87
N TYR A 46 15.38 -6.57 1.49
CA TYR A 46 14.15 -6.69 2.26
C TYR A 46 14.18 -5.84 3.54
N SER A 47 15.34 -5.66 4.19
CA SER A 47 15.47 -4.68 5.27
C SER A 47 15.29 -3.23 4.80
N GLU A 48 15.71 -2.90 3.58
CA GLU A 48 15.44 -1.58 2.99
C GLU A 48 13.95 -1.38 2.74
N ILE A 49 13.27 -2.39 2.19
CA ILE A 49 11.81 -2.35 1.97
C ILE A 49 11.08 -2.24 3.31
N ALA A 50 11.46 -3.02 4.33
CA ALA A 50 10.84 -2.96 5.66
C ALA A 50 10.81 -1.55 6.27
N MET A 51 11.84 -0.72 5.99
CA MET A 51 11.87 0.67 6.49
C MET A 51 10.76 1.53 5.89
N ILE A 52 10.41 1.35 4.62
CA ILE A 52 9.34 2.15 4.00
C ILE A 52 7.95 1.59 4.34
N GLU A 53 7.82 0.26 4.45
CA GLU A 53 6.51 -0.33 4.83
C GLU A 53 6.10 0.04 6.26
N GLU A 54 7.06 0.26 7.17
CA GLU A 54 6.74 0.84 8.50
C GLU A 54 6.11 2.23 8.37
N GLN A 55 6.65 3.08 7.50
CA GLN A 55 6.05 4.39 7.21
C GLN A 55 4.65 4.22 6.63
N HIS A 56 4.43 3.29 5.69
CA HIS A 56 3.12 3.06 5.08
C HIS A 56 2.08 2.61 6.12
N VAL A 57 2.41 1.64 6.97
CA VAL A 57 1.53 1.18 8.05
C VAL A 57 1.17 2.32 8.99
N THR A 58 2.15 3.12 9.41
CA THR A 58 1.91 4.28 10.28
C THR A 58 1.04 5.33 9.58
N GLU A 59 1.28 5.58 8.30
CA GLU A 59 0.54 6.56 7.49
C GLU A 59 -0.92 6.16 7.28
N TYR A 60 -1.16 4.98 6.72
CA TYR A 60 -2.52 4.52 6.44
C TYR A 60 -3.27 4.16 7.72
N GLY A 61 -2.59 3.61 8.72
CA GLY A 61 -3.16 3.37 10.05
C GLY A 61 -3.61 4.66 10.73
N SER A 62 -2.97 5.81 10.45
CA SER A 62 -3.43 7.12 10.96
C SER A 62 -4.78 7.59 10.39
N LEU A 63 -5.29 6.90 9.35
CA LEU A 63 -6.62 7.17 8.80
C LEU A 63 -7.73 6.47 9.58
N ILE A 64 -7.42 5.47 10.41
CA ILE A 64 -8.40 4.71 11.19
C ILE A 64 -8.96 5.59 12.33
N ASP A 65 -10.26 5.46 12.57
CA ASP A 65 -10.93 6.14 13.68
C ASP A 65 -10.52 5.52 15.03
N THR A 66 -9.75 6.28 15.82
CA THR A 66 -9.24 5.83 17.13
C THR A 66 -10.31 5.79 18.23
N THR A 67 -11.53 6.25 17.96
CA THR A 67 -12.62 6.29 18.94
C THR A 67 -13.51 5.04 18.92
N CYS A 68 -13.33 4.17 17.92
CA CYS A 68 -14.08 2.92 17.80
C CYS A 68 -13.83 1.98 18.97
N SER A 69 -14.88 1.31 19.41
CA SER A 69 -14.77 0.16 20.29
C SER A 69 -14.12 -1.02 19.56
N LYS A 70 -13.70 -2.04 20.33
CA LYS A 70 -13.15 -3.27 19.75
C LYS A 70 -14.19 -4.01 18.90
N LEU A 71 -15.46 -4.01 19.32
CA LEU A 71 -16.53 -4.67 18.57
C LEU A 71 -16.90 -3.88 17.31
N GLU A 72 -16.88 -2.54 17.37
CA GLU A 72 -17.07 -1.69 16.18
C GLU A 72 -15.95 -1.91 15.15
N SER A 73 -14.71 -1.96 15.63
CA SER A 73 -13.53 -2.21 14.79
C SER A 73 -13.59 -3.60 14.17
N TRP A 74 -13.97 -4.61 14.96
CA TRP A 74 -14.12 -5.98 14.49
C TRP A 74 -15.26 -6.09 13.46
N LEU A 75 -16.40 -5.46 13.69
CA LEU A 75 -17.50 -5.45 12.72
C LEU A 75 -17.06 -4.86 11.37
N MET A 76 -16.37 -3.71 11.37
CA MET A 76 -15.85 -3.12 10.14
C MET A 76 -14.80 -3.99 9.45
N HIS A 77 -14.01 -4.74 10.22
CA HIS A 77 -13.05 -5.70 9.70
C HIS A 77 -13.77 -6.84 8.97
N GLU A 78 -14.75 -7.50 9.61
CA GLU A 78 -15.54 -8.56 8.99
C GLU A 78 -16.31 -8.08 7.76
N TYR A 79 -16.85 -6.86 7.79
CA TYR A 79 -17.49 -6.25 6.63
C TYR A 79 -16.50 -6.07 5.47
N THR A 80 -15.26 -5.70 5.78
CA THR A 80 -14.19 -5.54 4.78
C THR A 80 -13.82 -6.88 4.15
N GLU A 81 -13.69 -7.94 4.94
CA GLU A 81 -13.44 -9.30 4.45
C GLU A 81 -14.58 -9.79 3.55
N CYS A 82 -15.83 -9.61 3.98
CA CYS A 82 -17.00 -9.96 3.15
C CYS A 82 -16.97 -9.25 1.80
N TYR A 83 -16.67 -7.94 1.78
CA TYR A 83 -16.55 -7.15 0.56
C TYR A 83 -15.42 -7.65 -0.37
N LEU A 84 -14.26 -7.98 0.18
CA LEU A 84 -13.10 -8.47 -0.58
C LEU A 84 -13.37 -9.83 -1.20
N TYR A 85 -13.83 -10.82 -0.41
CA TYR A 85 -14.14 -12.15 -0.94
C TYR A 85 -15.28 -12.12 -1.95
N TYR A 86 -16.31 -11.30 -1.72
CA TYR A 86 -17.38 -11.14 -2.69
C TYR A 86 -16.90 -10.50 -3.99
N SER A 87 -16.03 -9.48 -3.91
CA SER A 87 -15.44 -8.86 -5.11
C SER A 87 -14.61 -9.87 -5.91
N CYS A 88 -13.77 -10.67 -5.24
CA CYS A 88 -13.01 -11.75 -5.89
C CYS A 88 -13.94 -12.81 -6.50
N TYR A 89 -15.00 -13.21 -5.80
CA TYR A 89 -16.00 -14.14 -6.33
C TYR A 89 -16.70 -13.59 -7.59
N ALA A 90 -17.04 -12.30 -7.59
CA ALA A 90 -17.75 -11.66 -8.70
C ALA A 90 -16.88 -11.52 -9.96
N ASP A 91 -15.57 -11.30 -9.78
CA ASP A 91 -14.61 -11.08 -10.87
C ASP A 91 -13.94 -12.37 -11.37
N GLU A 92 -13.87 -13.42 -10.56
CA GLU A 92 -13.17 -14.67 -10.89
C GLU A 92 -13.85 -15.44 -12.04
N THR A 93 -13.04 -15.83 -13.02
CA THR A 93 -13.48 -16.53 -14.23
C THR A 93 -13.33 -18.05 -14.13
N ASP A 94 -12.37 -18.53 -13.33
CA ASP A 94 -12.19 -19.94 -13.06
C ASP A 94 -13.25 -20.43 -12.07
N LYS A 95 -14.08 -21.39 -12.51
CA LYS A 95 -15.20 -21.87 -11.70
C LYS A 95 -14.78 -22.51 -10.37
N TYR A 96 -13.63 -23.17 -10.32
CA TYR A 96 -13.17 -23.85 -9.11
C TYR A 96 -12.63 -22.83 -8.09
N ILE A 97 -11.83 -21.87 -8.54
CA ILE A 97 -11.33 -20.79 -7.67
C ILE A 97 -12.47 -19.91 -7.20
N ARG A 98 -13.44 -19.61 -8.08
CA ARG A 98 -14.62 -18.83 -7.73
C ARG A 98 -15.41 -19.46 -6.57
N GLU A 99 -15.56 -20.78 -6.57
CA GLU A 99 -16.24 -21.48 -5.46
C GLU A 99 -15.47 -21.36 -4.14
N ILE A 100 -14.14 -21.32 -4.19
CA ILE A 100 -13.31 -21.09 -3.00
C ILE A 100 -13.57 -19.70 -2.43
N PHE A 101 -13.57 -18.66 -3.27
CA PHE A 101 -13.91 -17.30 -2.84
C PHE A 101 -15.33 -17.21 -2.29
N TYR A 102 -16.29 -17.89 -2.92
CA TYR A 102 -17.67 -17.90 -2.43
C TYR A 102 -17.79 -18.55 -1.04
N ARG A 103 -17.10 -19.67 -0.82
CA ARG A 103 -17.09 -20.31 0.51
C ARG A 103 -16.52 -19.39 1.58
N HIS A 104 -15.41 -18.72 1.32
CA HIS A 104 -14.83 -17.76 2.27
C HIS A 104 -15.77 -16.57 2.50
N TYR A 105 -16.40 -16.04 1.45
CA TYR A 105 -17.43 -15.02 1.60
C TYR A 105 -18.55 -15.45 2.57
N LEU A 106 -19.03 -16.70 2.47
CA LEU A 106 -20.05 -17.23 3.40
C LEU A 106 -19.55 -17.38 4.84
N GLU A 107 -18.28 -17.78 5.02
CA GLU A 107 -17.63 -17.86 6.33
C GLU A 107 -17.58 -16.48 7.00
N GLU A 108 -17.11 -15.46 6.28
CA GLU A 108 -17.01 -14.09 6.79
C GLU A 108 -18.40 -13.46 7.02
N CYS A 109 -19.41 -13.81 6.21
CA CYS A 109 -20.79 -13.42 6.49
C CYS A 109 -21.27 -13.96 7.86
N GLY A 110 -20.88 -15.19 8.20
CA GLY A 110 -21.14 -15.79 9.50
C GLY A 110 -20.45 -15.04 10.64
N HIS A 111 -19.17 -14.67 10.45
CA HIS A 111 -18.42 -13.87 11.43
C HIS A 111 -19.03 -12.47 11.61
N LEU A 112 -19.38 -11.79 10.51
CA LEU A 112 -20.02 -10.47 10.54
C LEU A 112 -21.34 -10.50 11.34
N GLN A 113 -22.19 -11.50 11.09
CA GLN A 113 -23.44 -11.68 11.84
C GLN A 113 -23.18 -11.96 13.33
N PHE A 114 -22.18 -12.79 13.63
CA PHE A 114 -21.80 -13.08 15.01
C PHE A 114 -21.33 -11.82 15.74
N VAL A 115 -20.44 -11.04 15.14
CA VAL A 115 -19.92 -9.79 15.73
C VAL A 115 -21.00 -8.73 15.86
N ALA A 116 -21.92 -8.62 14.89
CA ALA A 116 -23.08 -7.73 15.01
C ALA A 116 -23.95 -8.08 16.24
N GLY A 117 -24.17 -9.37 16.49
CA GLY A 117 -24.89 -9.83 17.69
C GLY A 117 -24.12 -9.56 18.98
N LEU A 118 -22.79 -9.64 18.96
CA LEU A 118 -21.95 -9.24 20.12
C LEU A 118 -22.03 -7.74 20.39
N LEU A 119 -21.97 -6.92 19.34
CA LEU A 119 -22.06 -5.46 19.44
C LEU A 119 -23.39 -5.04 20.08
N GLU A 120 -24.50 -5.61 19.60
CA GLU A 120 -25.82 -5.33 20.17
C GLU A 120 -25.91 -5.83 21.62
N LYS A 121 -25.45 -7.05 21.91
CA LYS A 121 -25.53 -7.66 23.24
C LYS A 121 -24.72 -6.94 24.31
N TYR A 122 -23.48 -6.54 23.99
CA TYR A 122 -22.53 -6.03 24.97
C TYR A 122 -22.39 -4.50 24.98
N GLU A 123 -22.65 -3.84 23.85
CA GLU A 123 -22.55 -2.39 23.73
C GLU A 123 -23.92 -1.71 23.49
N GLY A 124 -24.99 -2.49 23.29
CA GLY A 124 -26.33 -1.95 23.03
C GLY A 124 -26.43 -1.20 21.69
N LYS A 125 -25.44 -1.37 20.81
CA LYS A 125 -25.33 -0.67 19.54
C LYS A 125 -25.72 -1.61 18.38
N PRO A 126 -26.63 -1.20 17.50
CA PRO A 126 -26.90 -1.95 16.28
C PRO A 126 -25.80 -1.68 15.25
N TRP A 127 -25.55 -2.62 14.32
CA TRP A 127 -24.53 -2.44 13.27
C TRP A 127 -24.80 -1.22 12.37
N GLN A 128 -26.06 -0.81 12.24
CA GLN A 128 -26.50 0.37 11.51
C GLN A 128 -25.93 1.67 12.08
N ALA A 129 -25.43 1.68 13.31
CA ALA A 129 -24.69 2.82 13.85
C ALA A 129 -23.42 3.11 13.03
N LEU A 130 -22.78 2.07 12.49
CA LEU A 130 -21.60 2.18 11.63
C LEU A 130 -21.96 2.25 10.14
N TYR A 131 -23.14 1.77 9.75
CA TYR A 131 -23.59 1.75 8.35
C TYR A 131 -25.02 2.31 8.22
N PRO A 132 -25.23 3.61 8.49
CA PRO A 132 -26.57 4.20 8.58
C PRO A 132 -27.29 4.30 7.23
N CYS A 133 -26.54 4.27 6.12
CA CYS A 133 -27.08 4.31 4.76
C CYS A 133 -27.41 2.92 4.18
N GLY A 134 -27.18 1.84 4.94
CA GLY A 134 -27.34 0.46 4.49
C GLY A 134 -26.02 -0.31 4.53
N GLY A 135 -26.14 -1.64 4.59
CA GLY A 135 -25.00 -2.58 4.58
C GLY A 135 -24.73 -3.18 3.20
N ASP A 136 -25.30 -2.61 2.14
CA ASP A 136 -25.03 -3.05 0.78
C ASP A 136 -23.60 -2.67 0.38
N PHE A 137 -22.92 -3.57 -0.32
CA PHE A 137 -21.59 -3.27 -0.83
C PHE A 137 -21.63 -2.13 -1.84
N PRO A 138 -20.61 -1.25 -1.84
CA PRO A 138 -20.37 -0.35 -2.96
C PRO A 138 -19.98 -1.16 -4.22
N GLU A 139 -19.65 -0.45 -5.30
CA GLU A 139 -19.10 -1.08 -6.52
C GLU A 139 -17.96 -2.04 -6.18
N THR A 140 -18.08 -3.29 -6.65
CA THR A 140 -17.11 -4.35 -6.38
C THR A 140 -15.78 -4.08 -7.06
N LEU A 141 -14.70 -4.61 -6.47
CA LEU A 141 -13.38 -4.53 -7.09
C LEU A 141 -13.31 -5.40 -8.35
N HIS A 142 -12.63 -4.90 -9.36
CA HIS A 142 -12.30 -5.61 -10.59
C HIS A 142 -10.78 -5.58 -10.82
N PHE A 143 -10.19 -6.74 -11.15
CA PHE A 143 -8.77 -6.84 -11.44
C PHE A 143 -8.52 -6.55 -12.92
N GLU A 144 -8.32 -5.28 -13.23
CA GLU A 144 -8.01 -4.82 -14.57
C GLU A 144 -6.63 -4.15 -14.69
N GLY A 145 -6.19 -3.95 -15.94
CA GLY A 145 -4.90 -3.34 -16.23
C GLY A 145 -4.86 -1.86 -15.84
N ASN A 146 -4.12 -1.53 -14.78
CA ASN A 146 -3.93 -0.16 -14.30
C ASN A 146 -2.66 0.53 -14.85
N ILE A 147 -2.00 -0.05 -15.87
CA ILE A 147 -0.69 0.41 -16.36
C ILE A 147 -0.72 1.88 -16.79
N ASP A 148 -1.73 2.32 -17.55
CA ASP A 148 -1.78 3.70 -18.04
C ASP A 148 -2.01 4.70 -16.90
N TYR A 149 -2.82 4.35 -15.89
CA TYR A 149 -3.00 5.15 -14.67
C TYR A 149 -1.69 5.30 -13.89
N ILE A 150 -1.00 4.20 -13.61
CA ILE A 150 0.29 4.23 -12.89
C ILE A 150 1.33 5.05 -13.65
N ARG A 151 1.37 4.94 -14.98
CA ARG A 151 2.26 5.75 -15.82
C ARG A 151 1.96 7.25 -15.71
N GLU A 152 0.69 7.64 -15.68
CA GLU A 152 0.27 9.03 -15.49
C GLU A 152 0.66 9.55 -14.11
N VAL A 153 0.42 8.76 -13.05
CA VAL A 153 0.84 9.10 -11.68
C VAL A 153 2.35 9.30 -11.64
N LEU A 154 3.14 8.33 -12.12
CA LEU A 154 4.60 8.42 -12.18
C LEU A 154 5.07 9.68 -12.93
N ALA A 155 4.47 9.98 -14.09
CA ALA A 155 4.81 11.16 -14.87
C ALA A 155 4.66 12.47 -14.09
N LYS A 156 3.65 12.54 -13.21
CA LYS A 156 3.33 13.71 -12.41
C LYS A 156 4.09 13.76 -11.09
N THR A 157 4.36 12.62 -10.46
CA THR A 157 4.76 12.55 -9.05
C THR A 157 6.17 12.02 -8.80
N VAL A 158 6.95 11.62 -9.82
CA VAL A 158 8.30 11.03 -9.61
C VAL A 158 9.25 11.90 -8.77
N ASN A 159 9.05 13.21 -8.76
CA ASN A 159 9.87 14.16 -8.00
C ASN A 159 9.13 14.71 -6.77
N TYR A 160 8.01 14.12 -6.37
CA TYR A 160 7.31 14.51 -5.15
C TYR A 160 7.84 13.70 -3.97
N THR A 161 7.92 14.35 -2.83
CA THR A 161 8.23 13.73 -1.55
C THR A 161 7.28 14.24 -0.49
N LYS A 162 7.19 13.48 0.60
CA LYS A 162 6.43 13.86 1.79
C LYS A 162 7.10 15.03 2.51
N VAL A 163 6.27 15.99 2.92
CA VAL A 163 6.60 17.14 3.78
C VAL A 163 5.54 17.18 4.87
N ARG A 164 5.84 16.51 5.99
CA ARG A 164 4.86 16.24 7.05
C ARG A 164 3.61 15.55 6.49
N GLU A 165 2.43 16.13 6.63
CA GLU A 165 1.15 15.58 6.15
C GLU A 165 0.84 15.94 4.69
N GLN A 166 1.77 16.59 3.98
CA GLN A 166 1.59 17.06 2.60
C GLN A 166 2.63 16.47 1.66
N TYR A 167 2.43 16.65 0.36
CA TYR A 167 3.40 16.29 -0.67
C TYR A 167 3.85 17.54 -1.43
N GLN A 168 5.15 17.63 -1.70
CA GLN A 168 5.73 18.71 -2.50
C GLN A 168 6.80 18.18 -3.43
N SER A 169 7.03 18.88 -4.54
CA SER A 169 8.13 18.59 -5.43
C SER A 169 9.47 18.87 -4.74
N ILE A 170 10.45 17.98 -4.87
CA ILE A 170 11.83 18.17 -4.37
C ILE A 170 12.44 19.47 -4.90
N GLU A 171 12.00 19.96 -6.06
CA GLU A 171 12.49 21.19 -6.66
C GLU A 171 12.13 22.43 -5.82
N THR A 172 10.97 22.40 -5.15
CA THR A 172 10.48 23.53 -4.34
C THR A 172 10.96 23.49 -2.90
N LEU A 173 11.53 22.37 -2.44
CA LEU A 173 12.00 22.22 -1.06
C LEU A 173 13.21 23.10 -0.73
N SER A 174 13.33 23.53 0.52
CA SER A 174 14.54 24.14 1.04
C SER A 174 15.62 23.07 1.28
N PRO A 175 16.91 23.33 1.03
CA PRO A 175 18.00 22.42 1.40
C PRO A 175 18.05 22.05 2.90
N LYS A 176 17.34 22.80 3.75
CA LYS A 176 17.22 22.57 5.19
C LYS A 176 16.04 21.67 5.58
N ASP A 177 15.21 21.25 4.62
CA ASP A 177 14.06 20.40 4.89
C ASP A 177 14.50 18.98 5.30
N ASP A 178 13.66 18.33 6.10
CA ASP A 178 13.99 17.04 6.73
C ASP A 178 14.27 15.94 5.71
N PHE A 179 13.67 16.03 4.52
CA PHE A 179 13.98 15.16 3.39
C PHE A 179 15.48 15.11 3.06
N PHE A 180 16.13 16.28 2.93
CA PHE A 180 17.56 16.32 2.60
C PHE A 180 18.44 15.93 3.79
N LYS A 181 18.01 16.21 5.02
CA LYS A 181 18.71 15.75 6.23
C LYS A 181 18.71 14.22 6.32
N TYR A 182 17.53 13.61 6.13
CA TYR A 182 17.37 12.16 6.12
C TYR A 182 18.24 11.52 5.04
N ASN A 183 18.16 12.00 3.80
CA ASN A 183 18.97 11.49 2.69
C ASN A 183 20.48 11.61 2.97
N LYS A 184 20.93 12.71 3.59
CA LYS A 184 22.34 12.91 3.95
C LYS A 184 22.82 11.94 5.03
N HIS A 185 21.96 11.55 5.97
CA HIS A 185 22.36 10.77 7.15
C HIS A 185 22.12 9.27 6.99
N VAL A 186 20.98 8.89 6.41
CA VAL A 186 20.54 7.51 6.27
C VAL A 186 20.99 6.92 4.93
N VAL A 187 20.65 7.59 3.83
CA VAL A 187 20.97 7.07 2.48
C VAL A 187 22.45 7.27 2.14
N LYS A 188 23.01 8.46 2.42
CA LYS A 188 24.38 8.93 2.12
C LYS A 188 24.75 8.91 0.63
N ASN A 189 24.66 7.75 -0.02
CA ASN A 189 24.95 7.53 -1.44
C ASN A 189 23.93 6.54 -2.02
N GLY A 190 23.09 7.00 -2.97
CA GLY A 190 22.06 6.17 -3.60
C GLY A 190 22.61 4.88 -4.22
N LYS A 191 23.82 4.91 -4.80
CA LYS A 191 24.47 3.71 -5.38
C LYS A 191 24.79 2.62 -4.37
N THR A 192 24.80 2.96 -3.08
CA THR A 192 25.08 1.98 -2.02
C THR A 192 23.83 1.28 -1.50
N LEU A 193 22.65 1.81 -1.84
CA LEU A 193 21.37 1.22 -1.44
C LEU A 193 21.23 -0.20 -2.01
N PRO A 194 20.75 -1.16 -1.20
CA PRO A 194 20.53 -2.53 -1.64
C PRO A 194 19.70 -2.65 -2.92
N SER A 195 18.61 -1.90 -3.04
CA SER A 195 17.73 -1.79 -4.22
C SER A 195 18.49 -1.47 -5.50
N HIS A 196 19.30 -0.40 -5.48
CA HIS A 196 20.14 -0.01 -6.60
C HIS A 196 21.25 -1.03 -6.90
N LYS A 197 21.82 -1.69 -5.88
CA LYS A 197 22.80 -2.77 -6.10
C LYS A 197 22.20 -3.97 -6.82
N VAL A 198 20.95 -4.34 -6.51
CA VAL A 198 20.26 -5.41 -7.24
C VAL A 198 20.10 -5.06 -8.70
N ILE A 199 19.66 -3.83 -9.01
CA ILE A 199 19.51 -3.36 -10.39
C ILE A 199 20.86 -3.34 -11.11
N GLU A 200 21.90 -2.77 -10.49
CA GLU A 200 23.24 -2.68 -11.07
C GLU A 200 23.83 -4.08 -11.36
N ASN A 201 23.71 -5.02 -10.42
CA ASN A 201 24.20 -6.39 -10.61
C ASN A 201 23.43 -7.11 -11.72
N HIS A 202 22.11 -6.94 -11.77
CA HIS A 202 21.30 -7.51 -12.85
C HIS A 202 21.71 -6.95 -14.22
N ILE A 203 21.94 -5.63 -14.33
CA ILE A 203 22.45 -5.01 -15.57
C ILE A 203 23.83 -5.58 -15.96
N LYS A 204 24.73 -5.79 -14.98
CA LYS A 204 26.07 -6.35 -15.25
C LYS A 204 25.99 -7.78 -15.81
N GLU A 205 25.06 -8.58 -15.30
CA GLU A 205 24.90 -9.98 -15.66
C GLU A 205 24.11 -10.15 -16.98
N PHE A 206 23.02 -9.40 -17.15
CA PHE A 206 22.06 -9.59 -18.25
C PHE A 206 22.09 -8.47 -19.31
N GLY A 207 22.94 -7.45 -19.13
CA GLY A 207 23.13 -6.34 -20.06
C GLY A 207 22.04 -5.25 -20.01
N GLN A 208 20.96 -5.48 -19.25
CA GLN A 208 19.85 -4.53 -19.01
C GLN A 208 19.14 -4.82 -17.70
N ASP A 209 18.31 -3.89 -17.22
CA ASP A 209 17.47 -4.08 -16.03
C ASP A 209 16.26 -4.99 -16.28
N TYR A 210 15.60 -5.41 -15.20
CA TYR A 210 14.51 -6.39 -15.19
C TYR A 210 13.10 -5.82 -15.49
N ARG A 211 12.98 -4.55 -15.89
CA ARG A 211 11.65 -3.91 -16.04
C ARG A 211 10.82 -4.51 -17.17
N PHE A 212 9.52 -4.67 -16.94
CA PHE A 212 8.54 -4.90 -18.00
C PHE A 212 7.95 -3.57 -18.45
N GLU A 213 7.90 -3.31 -19.75
CA GLU A 213 7.37 -2.07 -20.32
C GLU A 213 6.48 -2.36 -21.53
N THR A 214 5.26 -1.84 -21.52
CA THR A 214 4.33 -1.90 -22.69
C THR A 214 4.51 -0.70 -23.62
N LYS A 215 5.06 0.40 -23.10
CA LYS A 215 5.34 1.67 -23.80
C LYS A 215 6.56 2.32 -23.16
N LYS A 216 7.27 3.17 -23.90
CA LYS A 216 8.44 3.94 -23.43
C LYS A 216 8.18 4.61 -22.07
N ASN A 217 9.13 4.54 -21.13
CA ASN A 217 9.00 5.12 -19.79
C ASN A 217 8.62 6.62 -19.87
N PRO A 218 7.60 7.10 -19.13
CA PRO A 218 7.19 8.51 -19.17
C PRO A 218 8.27 9.45 -18.61
N ILE A 219 9.21 8.95 -17.80
CA ILE A 219 10.31 9.74 -17.25
C ILE A 219 11.56 9.52 -18.10
N GLU A 220 12.01 10.57 -18.79
CA GLU A 220 13.14 10.51 -19.72
C GLU A 220 14.41 9.92 -19.09
N THR A 221 14.73 10.36 -17.88
CA THR A 221 15.92 9.92 -17.14
C THR A 221 15.87 8.46 -16.66
N LEU A 222 14.70 7.81 -16.75
CA LEU A 222 14.49 6.39 -16.45
C LEU A 222 14.41 5.53 -17.72
N GLN A 223 14.47 6.08 -18.93
CA GLN A 223 14.34 5.28 -20.17
C GLN A 223 15.54 4.38 -20.45
N SER A 224 16.71 4.69 -19.89
CA SER A 224 17.89 3.83 -20.02
C SER A 224 17.65 2.50 -19.31
N ARG A 225 17.65 1.40 -20.07
CA ARG A 225 17.61 0.04 -19.53
C ARG A 225 18.98 -0.51 -19.11
N LYS A 226 20.06 0.15 -19.53
CA LYS A 226 21.46 -0.33 -19.36
C LYS A 226 22.22 0.38 -18.24
N LYS A 227 21.57 1.31 -17.56
CA LYS A 227 22.17 2.11 -16.51
C LYS A 227 21.07 2.57 -15.57
N ASP A 228 21.25 2.23 -14.30
CA ASP A 228 20.37 2.64 -13.22
C ASP A 228 20.47 4.15 -12.94
N ASN A 229 19.38 4.74 -12.47
CA ASN A 229 19.30 6.14 -12.07
C ASN A 229 19.09 6.24 -10.56
N THR A 230 20.11 6.72 -9.86
CA THR A 230 20.13 6.85 -8.40
C THR A 230 19.81 8.27 -7.90
N GLU A 231 19.40 9.18 -8.79
CA GLU A 231 19.30 10.62 -8.52
C GLU A 231 17.87 11.15 -8.64
N ILE A 232 17.05 10.59 -9.54
CA ILE A 232 15.65 11.01 -9.74
C ILE A 232 14.86 10.84 -8.43
N GLY A 233 13.99 11.79 -8.10
CA GLY A 233 13.25 11.78 -6.84
C GLY A 233 14.08 12.05 -5.58
N ARG A 234 15.42 12.09 -5.68
CA ARG A 234 16.34 12.27 -4.53
C ARG A 234 17.07 13.61 -4.55
N THR A 235 17.42 14.10 -5.74
CA THR A 235 18.20 15.33 -5.94
C THR A 235 17.48 16.31 -6.83
N LYS A 236 17.64 17.61 -6.56
CA LYS A 236 17.14 18.66 -7.45
C LYS A 236 17.86 18.62 -8.79
N LYS A 237 17.16 18.95 -9.88
CA LYS A 237 17.68 18.95 -11.25
C LYS A 237 18.95 19.81 -11.45
N ASN A 238 19.19 20.81 -10.61
CA ASN A 238 20.30 21.76 -10.73
C ASN A 238 21.37 21.66 -9.62
N SER A 239 21.44 20.58 -8.83
CA SER A 239 22.45 20.44 -7.76
C SER A 239 23.81 19.91 -8.26
N LYS A 240 24.37 20.52 -9.32
CA LYS A 240 25.80 20.41 -9.65
C LYS A 240 26.54 21.64 -9.18
#